data_AF-A0A523KBU6-F1
#
_entry.id   AF-A0A523KBU6-F1
#
_cell.length_a   1.000
_cell.length_b   1.000
_cell.length_c   1.000
_cell.angle_alpha   90.00
_cell.angle_beta   90.00
_cell.angle_gamma   90.00
#
_symmetry.space_group_name_H-M   'P 1'
#
loop_
_entity.id
_entity.type
_entity.pdbx_description
1 polymer ?
#
loop_
_entity_poly.entity_id
_entity_poly.type
_entity_poly.pdbx_seq_one_letter_code
_entity_poly.pdbx_strand_id
1 'polypeptide(L)'
;GTLHWVSAEHAIEAEVRLYDVLFDREDPSRTDEAGQDFMSHLKADSLRVVTGHLEPSVTGAAPGTCYQLERLGYFCVDPDSTEERLVLNRTVSLRDSWAKIIRQAR
;
A
#
# COMPACT_ATOMS: atom_id res chain seq x y z
N GLY A 1 5.89 -22.57 9.69
CA GLY A 1 5.57 -21.36 8.90
C GLY A 1 6.85 -20.57 8.67
N THR A 2 6.87 -19.72 7.65
CA THR A 2 8.05 -18.92 7.26
C THR A 2 7.74 -17.43 7.38
N LEU A 3 8.72 -16.64 7.79
CA LEU A 3 8.65 -15.17 7.88
C LEU A 3 9.66 -14.55 6.93
N HIS A 4 9.33 -13.37 6.40
CA HIS A 4 10.33 -12.50 5.78
C HIS A 4 11.05 -11.70 6.87
N TRP A 5 12.27 -11.26 6.58
CA TRP A 5 13.10 -10.43 7.45
C TRP A 5 14.11 -9.67 6.59
N VAL A 6 14.68 -8.60 7.14
CA VAL A 6 15.80 -7.85 6.54
C VAL A 6 16.91 -7.69 7.59
N SER A 7 18.16 -7.58 7.14
CA SER A 7 19.30 -7.33 8.04
C SER A 7 19.24 -5.90 8.56
N ALA A 8 19.27 -5.69 9.88
CA ALA A 8 19.20 -4.35 10.47
C ALA A 8 20.36 -3.43 10.05
N GLU A 9 21.56 -3.98 9.85
CA GLU A 9 22.75 -3.23 9.45
C GLU A 9 22.71 -2.79 7.98
N HIS A 10 22.09 -3.60 7.13
CA HIS A 10 22.08 -3.38 5.68
C HIS A 10 20.73 -2.88 5.17
N ALA A 11 19.73 -2.78 6.04
CA ALA A 11 18.41 -2.36 5.63
C ALA A 11 18.44 -0.91 5.17
N ILE A 12 17.74 -0.64 4.07
CA ILE A 12 17.50 0.72 3.61
C ILE A 12 16.12 1.17 4.07
N GLU A 13 16.04 2.40 4.55
CA GLU A 13 14.77 3.01 4.92
C GLU A 13 14.02 3.47 3.66
N ALA A 14 12.70 3.29 3.63
CA ALA A 14 11.85 3.74 2.54
C ALA A 14 10.50 4.25 3.06
N GLU A 15 9.94 5.25 2.38
CA GLU A 15 8.54 5.59 2.54
C GLU A 15 7.70 4.55 1.79
N VAL A 16 6.70 3.98 2.46
CA VAL A 16 5.80 2.99 1.87
C VAL A 16 4.37 3.51 1.93
N ARG A 17 3.77 3.71 0.76
CA ARG A 17 2.39 4.17 0.57
C ARG A 17 1.47 2.96 0.38
N LEU A 18 0.69 2.66 1.41
CA LEU A 18 -0.26 1.57 1.44
C LEU A 18 -1.65 2.09 1.02
N TYR A 19 -1.98 1.88 -0.25
CA TYR A 19 -3.30 2.22 -0.77
C TYR A 19 -4.35 1.16 -0.41
N ASP A 20 -5.60 1.63 -0.31
CA ASP A 20 -6.84 0.86 -0.20
C ASP A 20 -7.93 1.55 -1.04
N VAL A 21 -9.15 1.01 -1.04
CA VAL A 21 -10.29 1.58 -1.77
C VAL A 21 -10.52 3.05 -1.37
N LEU A 22 -10.67 3.94 -2.36
CA LEU A 22 -10.77 5.39 -2.14
C LEU A 22 -12.09 5.81 -1.51
N PHE A 23 -13.17 5.11 -1.83
CA PHE A 23 -14.52 5.40 -1.35
C PHE A 23 -15.05 4.27 -0.47
N ASP A 24 -15.93 4.61 0.47
CA ASP A 24 -16.58 3.65 1.37
C ASP A 24 -17.82 2.95 0.78
N ARG A 25 -18.22 3.36 -0.42
CA ARG A 25 -19.37 2.84 -1.18
C ARG A 25 -18.96 2.43 -2.59
N GLU A 26 -19.70 1.48 -3.17
CA GLU A 26 -19.48 0.98 -4.53
C GLU A 26 -19.79 2.05 -5.59
N ASP A 27 -20.88 2.81 -5.40
CA ASP A 27 -21.23 3.98 -6.19
C ASP A 27 -21.21 5.23 -5.31
N PRO A 28 -20.10 5.98 -5.27
CA PRO A 28 -19.97 7.19 -4.46
C PRO A 28 -20.79 8.36 -5.03
N SER A 29 -21.31 8.27 -6.26
CA SER A 29 -22.16 9.33 -6.85
C SER A 29 -23.60 9.26 -6.34
N ARG A 30 -24.02 8.10 -5.82
CA ARG A 30 -25.37 7.88 -5.32
C ARG A 30 -25.49 8.36 -3.87
N THR A 31 -25.82 9.63 -3.71
CA THR A 31 -26.08 10.24 -2.40
C THR A 31 -27.57 10.13 -2.05
N ASP A 32 -27.86 9.78 -0.79
CA ASP A 32 -29.21 9.61 -0.23
C ASP A 32 -29.79 10.92 0.31
N GLU A 33 -28.93 11.89 0.63
CA GLU A 33 -29.30 13.19 1.18
C GLU A 33 -29.11 14.33 0.16
N ALA A 34 -30.10 15.23 0.09
CA ALA A 34 -30.03 16.42 -0.74
C ALA A 34 -28.86 17.33 -0.29
N GLY A 35 -27.90 17.55 -1.18
CA GLY A 35 -26.73 18.40 -0.94
C GLY A 35 -25.46 17.68 -0.51
N GLN A 36 -25.50 16.35 -0.35
CA GLN A 36 -24.26 15.56 -0.23
C GLN A 36 -23.60 15.39 -1.61
N ASP A 37 -22.27 15.56 -1.63
CA ASP A 37 -21.40 15.31 -2.79
C ASP A 37 -20.60 14.02 -2.59
N PHE A 38 -20.11 13.40 -3.67
CA PHE A 38 -19.36 12.14 -3.64
C PHE A 38 -18.10 12.22 -2.76
N MET A 39 -17.56 13.43 -2.58
CA MET A 39 -16.42 13.71 -1.70
C MET A 39 -16.71 13.35 -0.23
N SER A 40 -17.98 13.34 0.18
CA SER A 40 -18.40 12.91 1.53
C SER A 40 -18.15 11.42 1.80
N HIS A 41 -17.98 10.63 0.74
CA HIS A 41 -17.71 9.18 0.79
C HIS A 41 -16.21 8.85 0.71
N LEU A 42 -15.32 9.86 0.76
CA LEU A 42 -13.88 9.62 0.77
C LEU A 42 -13.45 8.91 2.05
N LYS A 43 -12.76 7.79 1.88
CA LYS A 43 -12.23 6.99 2.97
C LYS A 43 -10.92 7.60 3.46
N ALA A 44 -10.89 8.04 4.73
CA ALA A 44 -9.73 8.71 5.33
C ALA A 44 -8.48 7.82 5.40
N ASP A 45 -8.66 6.49 5.49
CA ASP A 45 -7.60 5.48 5.52
C ASP A 45 -7.35 4.83 4.15
N SER A 46 -7.85 5.41 3.05
CA SER A 46 -7.56 4.97 1.67
C SER A 46 -6.08 5.07 1.29
N LEU A 47 -5.32 5.89 2.01
CA LEU A 47 -3.86 5.94 1.96
C LEU A 47 -3.30 5.92 3.38
N ARG A 48 -2.36 5.00 3.63
CA ARG A 48 -1.53 5.01 4.83
C ARG A 48 -0.06 5.06 4.44
N VAL A 49 0.63 6.10 4.88
CA VAL A 49 2.08 6.24 4.69
C VAL A 49 2.78 5.70 5.92
N VAL A 50 3.76 4.81 5.71
CA VAL A 50 4.57 4.22 6.78
C VAL A 50 6.05 4.21 6.40
N THR A 51 6.93 4.22 7.38
CA THR A 51 8.36 3.97 7.17
C THR A 51 8.61 2.46 7.16
N GLY A 52 9.17 1.96 6.07
CA GLY A 52 9.54 0.56 5.88
C GLY A 52 11.06 0.37 5.81
N HIS A 53 11.51 -0.87 6.02
CA HIS A 53 12.91 -1.28 5.87
C HIS A 53 12.99 -2.35 4.78
N LEU A 54 13.86 -2.15 3.80
CA LEU A 54 14.02 -3.01 2.62
C LEU A 54 15.45 -3.56 2.54
N GLU A 55 15.63 -4.63 1.80
CA GLU A 55 16.97 -5.15 1.48
C GLU A 55 17.72 -4.24 0.48
N PRO A 56 19.06 -4.22 0.47
CA PRO A 56 19.86 -3.38 -0.44
C PRO A 56 19.58 -3.57 -1.93
N SER A 57 19.00 -4.70 -2.34
CA SER A 57 18.78 -5.09 -3.74
C SER A 57 17.90 -4.11 -4.52
N VAL A 58 17.08 -3.30 -3.83
CA VAL A 58 16.19 -2.31 -4.42
C VAL A 58 16.87 -0.94 -4.63
N THR A 59 18.12 -0.76 -4.20
CA THR A 59 18.86 0.50 -4.35
C THR A 59 19.08 0.85 -5.82
N GLY A 60 18.80 2.09 -6.21
CA GLY A 60 18.97 2.57 -7.59
C GLY A 60 17.92 2.04 -8.57
N ALA A 61 16.85 1.39 -8.07
CA ALA A 61 15.73 0.98 -8.90
C ALA A 61 15.05 2.21 -9.54
N ALA A 62 14.84 2.15 -10.85
CA ALA A 62 14.20 3.24 -11.58
C ALA A 62 12.72 3.36 -11.18
N PRO A 63 12.12 4.58 -11.24
CA PRO A 63 10.68 4.75 -11.09
C PRO A 63 9.88 3.78 -11.98
N GLY A 64 8.83 3.19 -11.41
CA GLY A 64 8.01 2.17 -12.05
C GLY A 64 8.55 0.73 -11.95
N THR A 65 9.77 0.51 -11.42
CA THR A 65 10.26 -0.85 -11.18
C THR A 65 9.37 -1.56 -10.16
N CYS A 66 8.92 -2.77 -10.50
CA CYS A 66 7.98 -3.55 -9.68
C CYS A 66 8.70 -4.66 -8.91
N TYR A 67 8.33 -4.81 -7.63
CA TYR A 67 8.82 -5.85 -6.74
C TYR A 67 7.65 -6.59 -6.07
N GLN A 68 7.81 -7.88 -5.84
CA GLN A 68 6.98 -8.60 -4.89
C GLN A 68 7.69 -8.58 -3.53
N LEU A 69 7.16 -7.83 -2.57
CA LEU A 69 7.64 -7.93 -1.19
C LEU A 69 6.99 -9.13 -0.52
N GLU A 70 7.83 -10.08 -0.10
CA GLU A 70 7.40 -11.38 0.36
C GLU A 70 6.34 -11.31 1.45
N ARG A 71 5.24 -12.05 1.26
CA ARG A 71 4.07 -12.09 2.15
C ARG A 71 3.32 -10.76 2.36
N LEU A 72 3.69 -9.68 1.68
CA LEU A 72 3.06 -8.35 1.82
C LEU A 72 2.22 -7.98 0.59
N GLY A 73 2.80 -8.07 -0.60
CA GLY A 73 2.14 -7.62 -1.82
C GLY A 73 3.11 -7.31 -2.95
N TYR A 74 2.55 -6.75 -4.02
CA TYR A 74 3.32 -6.16 -5.11
C TYR A 74 3.41 -4.66 -4.91
N PHE A 75 4.61 -4.13 -5.14
CA PHE A 75 4.96 -2.73 -4.95
C PHE A 75 5.69 -2.22 -6.18
N CYS A 76 5.62 -0.92 -6.43
CA CYS A 76 6.46 -0.26 -7.43
C CYS A 76 7.15 0.98 -6.86
N VAL A 77 8.30 1.31 -7.42
CA VAL A 77 9.03 2.56 -7.12
C VAL A 77 8.23 3.74 -7.63
N ASP A 78 7.88 4.65 -6.74
CA ASP A 78 7.11 5.85 -7.08
C ASP A 78 8.01 6.92 -7.74
N PRO A 79 7.51 7.72 -8.70
CA PRO A 79 8.26 8.82 -9.31
C PRO A 79 8.75 9.89 -8.34
N ASP A 80 8.16 10.03 -7.14
CA ASP A 80 8.63 10.93 -6.09
C ASP A 80 9.92 10.43 -5.41
N SER A 81 10.43 9.25 -5.78
CA SER A 81 11.69 8.72 -5.26
C SER A 81 12.88 9.56 -5.71
N THR A 82 13.82 9.81 -4.80
CA THR A 82 15.09 10.48 -5.06
C THR A 82 16.26 9.55 -4.71
N GLU A 83 17.50 10.00 -4.95
CA GLU A 83 18.69 9.24 -4.56
C GLU A 83 18.77 9.00 -3.05
N GLU A 84 18.23 9.92 -2.24
CA GLU A 84 18.24 9.88 -0.77
C GLU A 84 16.95 9.31 -0.17
N ARG A 85 15.85 9.29 -0.93
CA ARG A 85 14.54 8.88 -0.43
C ARG A 85 13.84 7.95 -1.40
N LEU A 86 13.81 6.66 -1.05
CA LEU A 86 13.03 5.67 -1.77
C LEU A 86 11.56 5.72 -1.35
N VAL A 87 10.67 5.76 -2.32
CA VAL A 87 9.21 5.71 -2.11
C VAL A 87 8.63 4.52 -2.85
N LEU A 88 7.88 3.67 -2.14
CA LEU A 88 7.18 2.53 -2.72
C LEU A 88 5.67 2.68 -2.61
N ASN A 89 4.97 2.42 -3.71
CA ASN A 89 3.52 2.29 -3.73
C ASN A 89 3.12 0.83 -3.71
N ARG A 90 2.23 0.44 -2.79
CA ARG A 90 1.61 -0.89 -2.86
C ARG A 90 0.61 -0.93 -4.02
N THR A 91 0.95 -1.64 -5.09
CA THR A 91 0.08 -1.88 -6.23
C THR A 91 -1.11 -2.76 -5.83
N VAL A 92 -0.86 -3.87 -5.12
CA VAL A 92 -1.90 -4.78 -4.64
C VAL A 92 -1.38 -5.64 -3.51
N SER A 93 -2.22 -5.96 -2.52
CA SER A 93 -1.88 -6.94 -1.48
C SER A 93 -1.89 -8.36 -2.03
N LEU A 94 -1.16 -9.27 -1.39
CA LEU A 94 -1.33 -10.70 -1.67
C LEU A 94 -2.74 -11.15 -1.27
N ARG A 95 -3.20 -12.25 -1.89
CA ARG A 95 -4.49 -12.86 -1.56
C ARG A 95 -4.46 -13.40 -0.14
N ASP A 96 -5.15 -12.74 0.77
CA ASP A 96 -5.38 -13.22 2.13
C ASP A 96 -6.75 -13.92 2.23
N SER A 97 -6.73 -15.25 2.13
CA SER A 97 -7.93 -16.07 2.25
C SER A 97 -8.53 -16.06 3.67
N TRP A 98 -7.73 -15.80 4.70
CA TRP A 98 -8.18 -15.82 6.10
C TRP A 98 -8.85 -14.51 6.51
N ALA A 99 -8.30 -13.37 6.09
CA ALA A 99 -8.94 -12.08 6.30
C ALA A 99 -10.36 -12.03 5.69
N LYS A 100 -10.56 -12.70 4.53
CA LYS A 100 -11.88 -12.83 3.90
C LYS A 100 -12.86 -13.64 4.76
N ILE A 101 -12.41 -14.74 5.36
CA ILE A 101 -13.24 -15.59 6.26
C ILE A 101 -13.65 -14.80 7.52
N ILE A 102 -12.71 -14.06 8.14
CA ILE A 102 -12.99 -13.25 9.33
C ILE A 102 -13.98 -12.12 9.02
N ARG A 103 -13.88 -11.48 7.85
CA ARG A 103 -14.81 -10.43 7.42
C ARG A 103 -16.23 -10.94 7.14
N GLN A 104 -16.38 -12.21 6.75
CA GLN A 104 -17.69 -12.86 6.53
C GLN A 104 -18.31 -13.41 7.81
N ALA A 105 -17.52 -13.60 8.86
CA ALA A 105 -17.99 -14.08 10.16
C ALA A 105 -18.42 -12.94 11.11
N ARG A 106 -18.26 -11.68 10.69
CA ARG A 106 -18.77 -10.48 11.35
C ARG A 106 -19.98 -9.96 10.61
#